data_AF-D4CL13-F1
#
_entry.id   AF-D4CL13-F1
#
_cell.length_a   1.000
_cell.length_b   1.000
_cell.length_c   1.000
_cell.angle_alpha   90.00
_cell.angle_beta   90.00
_cell.angle_gamma   90.00
#
_symmetry.space_group_name_H-M   'P 1'
#
loop_
_entity.id
_entity.type
_entity.pdbx_description
1 polymer ?
#
loop_
_entity_poly.entity_id
_entity_poly.type
_entity_poly.pdbx_seq_one_letter_code
_entity_poly.pdbx_strand_id
1 'polypeptide(L)' 'MRKKETRLVFTYKNTVDAMMMEKLCQEAGAPGRLIPVPSVVSAGCGLCWAAEPSDREELTELMREHELEPEGVYEVFF' A
#
# COMPACT_ATOMS: atom_id res chain seq x y z
N MET A 1 -18.28 11.54 -15.46
CA MET A 1 -18.33 10.09 -15.17
C MET A 1 -17.06 9.75 -14.40
N ARG A 2 -17.15 9.43 -13.10
CA ARG A 2 -15.98 9.02 -12.32
C ARG A 2 -15.54 7.65 -12.82
N LYS A 3 -14.29 7.52 -13.27
CA LYS A 3 -13.71 6.22 -13.62
C LYS A 3 -13.63 5.42 -12.32
N LYS A 4 -14.37 4.32 -12.27
CA LYS A 4 -14.30 3.35 -11.17
C LYS A 4 -12.97 2.63 -11.33
N GLU A 5 -11.97 3.05 -10.57
CA GLU A 5 -10.65 2.43 -10.61
C GLU A 5 -10.45 1.68 -9.30
N THR A 6 -10.34 0.35 -9.39
CA THR A 6 -9.94 -0.48 -8.26
C THR A 6 -8.47 -0.22 -7.99
N ARG A 7 -8.16 0.15 -6.75
CA ARG A 7 -6.78 0.33 -6.28
C ARG A 7 -6.53 -0.64 -5.15
N LEU A 8 -5.33 -1.16 -5.11
CA LEU A 8 -4.86 -2.00 -4.03
C LEU A 8 -4.25 -1.10 -2.96
N VAL A 9 -4.68 -1.25 -1.71
CA VAL A 9 -4.12 -0.52 -0.57
C VAL A 9 -3.57 -1.47 0.48
N PHE A 10 -2.33 -1.22 0.90
CA PHE A 10 -1.63 -1.95 1.95
C PHE A 10 -1.65 -1.10 3.21
N THR A 11 -2.27 -1.59 4.27
CA THR A 11 -2.33 -0.90 5.57
C THR A 11 -1.20 -1.36 6.46
N TYR A 12 -0.82 -0.49 7.39
CA TYR A 12 0.26 -0.77 8.34
C TYR A 12 -0.19 -0.51 9.76
N LYS A 13 0.40 -1.25 10.69
CA LYS A 13 0.11 -1.14 12.11
C LYS A 13 0.66 0.15 12.70
N ASN A 14 1.81 0.60 12.20
CA ASN A 14 2.48 1.80 12.66
C ASN A 14 2.99 2.64 11.46
N THR A 15 3.35 3.90 11.73
CA THR A 15 3.87 4.81 10.71
C THR A 15 5.27 4.43 10.22
N VAL A 16 6.06 3.71 11.02
CA VAL A 16 7.42 3.28 10.66
C VAL A 16 7.37 2.30 9.49
N ASP A 17 6.50 1.30 9.54
CA ASP A 17 6.31 0.32 8.46
C ASP A 17 5.81 1.02 7.19
N ALA A 18 4.90 1.98 7.33
CA ALA A 18 4.39 2.78 6.21
C ALA A 18 5.50 3.60 5.52
N MET A 19 6.37 4.25 6.30
CA MET A 19 7.52 5.00 5.77
C MET A 19 8.61 4.08 5.22
N MET A 20 8.78 2.90 5.80
CA MET A 20 9.71 1.89 5.31
C MET A 20 9.27 1.41 3.93
N MET A 21 7.98 1.10 3.74
CA MET A 21 7.43 0.79 2.41
C MET A 21 7.72 1.90 1.40
N GLU A 22 7.47 3.17 1.77
CA GLU A 22 7.74 4.29 0.87
C GLU A 22 9.19 4.32 0.41
N LYS A 23 10.14 4.14 1.34
CA LYS A 23 11.55 4.12 1.02
C LYS A 23 11.90 2.94 0.12
N LEU A 24 11.39 1.74 0.43
CA LEU A 24 11.62 0.54 -0.38
C LEU A 24 11.10 0.71 -1.80
N CYS A 25 9.87 1.20 -1.96
CA CYS A 25 9.30 1.45 -3.27
C CYS A 25 10.06 2.55 -4.03
N GLN A 26 10.55 3.59 -3.35
CA GLN A 26 11.40 4.59 -3.99
C GLN A 26 12.75 4.02 -4.44
N GLU A 27 13.39 3.17 -3.63
CA GLU A 27 14.68 2.54 -3.95
C GLU A 27 14.53 1.49 -5.06
N ALA A 28 13.45 0.72 -5.06
CA ALA A 28 13.14 -0.29 -6.07
C ALA A 28 12.49 0.29 -7.34
N GLY A 29 12.01 1.54 -7.30
CA GLY A 29 11.23 2.13 -8.38
C GLY A 29 9.84 1.52 -8.54
N ALA A 30 9.31 0.91 -7.48
CA ALA A 30 8.02 0.23 -7.48
C ALA A 30 6.85 1.22 -7.60
N PRO A 31 5.78 0.84 -8.32
CA PRO A 31 4.63 1.70 -8.54
C PRO A 31 3.78 1.84 -7.27
N GLY A 32 3.12 2.99 -7.19
CA GLY A 32 2.25 3.33 -6.09
C GLY A 32 2.71 4.59 -5.35
N ARG A 33 2.02 4.87 -4.25
CA ARG A 33 2.32 6.01 -3.38
C ARG A 33 1.72 5.83 -2.01
N LEU A 34 2.32 6.47 -1.02
CA LEU A 34 1.75 6.58 0.31
C LEU A 34 0.57 7.57 0.29
N ILE A 35 -0.60 7.11 0.73
CA ILE A 35 -1.79 7.95 0.87
C ILE A 35 -2.38 7.81 2.28
N PRO A 36 -3.13 8.81 2.76
CA PRO A 36 -3.95 8.61 3.96
C PRO A 36 -5.00 7.52 3.70
N VAL A 37 -5.24 6.71 4.72
CA VAL A 37 -6.19 5.59 4.65
C VAL A 37 -7.58 6.12 4.32
N PRO A 38 -8.23 5.60 3.27
CA PRO A 38 -9.58 6.04 2.93
C PRO A 38 -10.57 5.58 4.01
N SER A 39 -11.65 6.35 4.23
CA SER A 39 -12.63 6.08 5.31
C SER A 39 -13.30 4.70 5.24
N VAL A 40 -13.18 4.00 4.11
CA VAL A 40 -13.69 2.64 3.90
C VAL A 40 -12.75 1.54 4.39
N VAL A 41 -11.52 1.90 4.77
CA VAL A 41 -10.50 1.00 5.32
C VAL A 41 -10.13 1.48 6.72
N SER A 42 -9.91 0.53 7.64
CA SER A 42 -9.43 0.84 8.99
C SER A 42 -7.99 0.32 9.10
N ALA A 43 -7.07 1.21 9.48
CA ALA A 43 -5.65 0.89 9.63
C ALA A 43 -5.14 1.51 10.92
N GLY A 44 -4.21 0.83 11.60
CA GLY A 44 -3.65 1.28 12.87
C GLY A 44 -2.94 2.65 12.82
N CYS A 45 -2.31 3.00 11.70
CA CYS A 45 -1.47 4.21 11.59
C CYS A 45 -2.05 5.35 10.74
N GLY A 46 -3.20 5.16 10.10
CA GLY A 46 -3.83 6.16 9.22
C GLY A 46 -3.14 6.38 7.86
N LEU A 47 -2.08 5.63 7.55
CA LEU A 47 -1.38 5.65 6.26
C LEU A 47 -1.44 4.28 5.58
N CYS A 48 -1.56 4.28 4.25
CA CYS A 48 -1.51 3.08 3.44
C CYS A 48 -0.74 3.32 2.15
N TRP A 49 -0.18 2.25 1.60
CA TRP A 49 0.44 2.28 0.27
C TRP A 49 -0.62 1.94 -0.77
N ALA A 50 -0.87 2.84 -1.72
CA ALA A 50 -1.84 2.65 -2.77
C ALA A 50 -1.15 2.40 -4.12
N ALA A 51 -1.49 1.28 -4.75
CA ALA A 51 -0.95 0.86 -6.03
C ALA A 51 -2.05 0.27 -6.92
N GLU A 52 -1.70 -0.14 -8.15
CA GLU A 52 -2.64 -0.87 -9.00
C GLU A 52 -2.70 -2.34 -8.57
N PRO A 53 -3.85 -3.01 -8.73
CA PRO A 53 -3.97 -4.43 -8.41
C PRO A 53 -3.04 -5.30 -9.27
N SER A 54 -2.63 -4.83 -10.45
CA SER A 54 -1.63 -5.49 -11.29
C SER A 54 -0.25 -5.56 -10.65
N ASP A 55 0.09 -4.59 -9.78
CA ASP A 55 1.39 -4.49 -9.12
C ASP A 55 1.43 -5.28 -7.80
N ARG A 56 0.34 -5.97 -7.45
CA ARG A 56 0.22 -6.75 -6.21
C ARG A 56 1.41 -7.69 -6.02
N GLU A 57 1.77 -8.42 -7.07
CA GLU A 57 2.80 -9.45 -7.01
C GLU A 57 4.19 -8.84 -6.78
N GLU A 58 4.51 -7.78 -7.53
CA GLU A 58 5.77 -7.03 -7.38
C GLU A 58 5.91 -6.44 -5.97
N LEU A 59 4.85 -5.79 -5.47
CA LEU A 59 4.87 -5.20 -4.13
C LEU A 59 4.91 -6.27 -3.02
N THR A 60 4.23 -7.40 -3.21
CA THR A 60 4.25 -8.49 -2.22
C THR A 60 5.63 -9.12 -2.14
N GLU A 61 6.32 -9.29 -3.28
CA GLU A 61 7.68 -9.83 -3.28
C GLU A 61 8.65 -8.81 -2.67
N LEU A 62 8.56 -7.54 -3.03
CA LEU A 62 9.38 -6.47 -2.43
C LEU A 62 9.21 -6.44 -0.90
N MET A 63 7.97 -6.52 -0.41
CA MET A 63 7.68 -6.59 1.01
C MET A 63 8.30 -7.83 1.67
N ARG A 64 8.22 -8.99 1.02
CA ARG A 64 8.82 -10.23 1.52
C ARG A 64 10.34 -10.17 1.57
N GLU A 65 11.00 -9.63 0.55
CA GLU A 65 12.46 -9.48 0.51
C GLU A 65 12.99 -8.58 1.64
N HIS A 66 12.16 -7.64 2.09
CA HIS A 66 12.50 -6.68 3.13
C HIS A 66 11.85 -6.97 4.48
N GLU A 67 11.26 -8.16 4.67
CA GLU A 67 10.59 -8.59 5.91
C GLU A 67 9.51 -7.59 6.41
N LEU A 68 8.86 -6.90 5.47
CA LEU A 68 7.85 -5.90 5.75
C LEU A 68 6.44 -6.51 5.64
N GLU A 69 5.77 -6.71 6.77
CA GLU A 69 4.43 -7.29 6.79
C GLU A 69 3.35 -6.20 6.83
N PRO A 70 2.44 -6.13 5.82
CA PRO A 70 1.27 -5.27 5.93
C PRO A 70 0.34 -5.79 7.02
N GLU A 71 -0.32 -4.86 7.73
CA GLU A 71 -1.40 -5.20 8.66
C GLU A 71 -2.61 -5.79 7.91
N GLY A 72 -2.84 -5.32 6.69
CA GLY A 72 -3.90 -5.80 5.83
C GLY A 72 -3.73 -5.32 4.40
N VAL A 73 -4.32 -6.05 3.47
CA VAL A 73 -4.33 -5.68 2.06
C VAL A 73 -5.77 -5.63 1.59
N TYR A 74 -6.20 -4.47 1.13
CA TYR A 74 -7.59 -4.20 0.76
C TYR A 74 -7.66 -3.72 -0.68
N GLU A 75 -8.70 -4.17 -1.39
CA GLU A 75 -9.03 -3.63 -2.71
C GLU A 75 -10.12 -2.59 -2.53
N VAL A 76 -9.78 -1.34 -2.83
CA VAL A 76 -10.68 -0.20 -2.65
C VAL A 76 -11.13 0.30 -4.01
N PHE A 77 -12.44 0.45 -4.15
CA PHE A 77 -13.07 1.02 -5.33
C PHE A 77 -13.22 2.54 -5.12
N PHE A 78 -12.48 3.34 -5.89
CA PHE A 78 -12.57 4.81 -5.89
C PHE A 78 -13.58 5.34 -6.92
#